data_AF-A0A0G4M0S4-F1
#
_entry.id   AF-A0A0G4M0S4-F1
#
_cell.length_a   1.000
_cell.length_b   1.000
_cell.length_c   1.000
_cell.angle_alpha   90.00
_cell.angle_beta   90.00
_cell.angle_gamma   90.00
#
_symmetry.space_group_name_H-M   'P 1'
#
loop_
_entity.id
_entity.type
_entity.pdbx_description
1 polymer ?
#
loop_
_entity_poly.entity_id
_entity_poly.type
_entity_poly.pdbx_seq_one_letter_code
_entity_poly.pdbx_strand_id
1 'polypeptide(L)'
;MAPPEDDSPLTLLEGLLSPETLDFLHTTAFHPHSPPLSIYVDTYGTSDRTSDELVEIINQNFDLRPGVIVRELNLDRPIYNQTAKNGHFGTNQTFTWEQPKQLKF
;
A
#
# COMPACT_ATOMS: atom_id res chain seq x y z
N MET A 1 -18.97 30.19 22.78
CA MET A 1 -17.86 29.31 22.40
C MET A 1 -18.44 28.28 21.44
N ALA A 2 -18.40 28.55 20.14
CA ALA A 2 -18.81 27.57 19.13
C ALA A 2 -17.71 26.50 19.02
N PRO A 3 -18.03 25.23 18.71
CA PRO A 3 -17.01 24.22 18.44
C PRO A 3 -16.17 24.66 17.21
N PRO A 4 -14.88 24.27 17.14
CA PRO A 4 -14.06 24.59 15.97
C PRO A 4 -14.68 23.95 14.73
N GLU A 5 -14.86 24.76 13.69
CA GLU A 5 -15.22 24.32 12.34
C GLU A 5 -14.12 23.36 11.87
N ASP A 6 -14.43 22.07 11.83
CA ASP A 6 -13.60 21.05 11.20
C ASP A 6 -13.84 21.14 9.69
N ASP A 7 -13.09 22.04 9.04
CA ASP A 7 -13.06 22.29 7.60
C ASP A 7 -12.43 21.13 6.80
N SER A 8 -12.66 19.89 7.22
CA SER A 8 -12.33 18.73 6.38
C SER A 8 -13.20 18.79 5.11
N PRO A 9 -12.61 18.70 3.90
CA PRO A 9 -13.37 18.77 2.65
C PRO A 9 -14.43 17.67 2.51
N LEU A 10 -14.39 16.65 3.37
CA LEU A 10 -15.37 15.58 3.44
C LEU A 10 -16.70 16.01 4.08
N THR A 11 -16.68 16.86 5.12
CA THR A 11 -17.88 17.32 5.84
C THR A 11 -18.81 18.15 4.96
N LEU A 12 -18.25 18.89 4.00
CA LEU A 12 -19.01 19.67 3.00
C LEU A 12 -19.72 18.78 1.96
N LEU A 13 -19.22 17.57 1.70
CA LEU A 13 -19.79 16.65 0.69
C LEU A 13 -20.95 15.81 1.25
N GLU A 14 -20.97 15.57 2.57
CA GLU A 14 -22.00 14.78 3.25
C GLU A 14 -23.42 15.38 3.11
N GLY A 15 -23.54 16.71 2.97
CA GLY A 15 -24.84 17.39 2.81
C GLY A 15 -25.37 17.49 1.38
N LEU A 16 -24.57 17.17 0.37
CA LEU A 16 -24.88 17.38 -1.05
C LEU A 16 -25.15 16.10 -1.83
N LEU A 17 -24.85 14.94 -1.24
CA LEU A 17 -24.85 13.66 -1.95
C LEU A 17 -25.88 12.71 -1.33
N SER A 18 -26.50 11.88 -2.20
CA SER A 18 -27.42 10.86 -1.72
C SER A 18 -26.66 9.85 -0.83
N PRO A 19 -27.34 9.21 0.14
CA PRO A 19 -26.71 8.20 1.00
C PRO A 19 -25.96 7.11 0.23
N GLU A 20 -26.48 6.72 -0.94
CA GLU A 20 -25.84 5.73 -1.83
C GLU A 20 -24.52 6.23 -2.44
N THR A 21 -24.44 7.53 -2.75
CA THR A 21 -23.22 8.15 -3.29
C THR A 21 -22.19 8.38 -2.19
N LEU A 22 -22.64 8.66 -0.96
CA LEU A 22 -21.78 8.78 0.21
C LEU A 22 -21.17 7.42 0.60
N ASP A 23 -21.96 6.34 0.58
CA ASP A 23 -21.46 4.97 0.80
C ASP A 23 -20.42 4.58 -0.27
N PHE A 24 -20.66 4.95 -1.53
CA PHE A 24 -19.70 4.73 -2.61
C PHE A 24 -18.41 5.56 -2.41
N LEU A 25 -18.51 6.81 -1.97
CA LEU A 25 -17.37 7.67 -1.64
C LEU A 25 -16.56 7.15 -0.45
N HIS A 26 -17.22 6.68 0.61
CA HIS A 26 -16.54 6.09 1.77
C HIS A 26 -15.80 4.79 1.41
N THR A 27 -16.37 3.97 0.53
CA THR A 27 -15.71 2.78 -0.03
C THR A 27 -14.55 3.14 -0.96
N THR A 28 -14.65 4.24 -1.72
CA THR A 28 -13.62 4.69 -2.65
C THR A 28 -12.57 5.61 -2.04
N ALA A 29 -12.76 6.05 -0.79
CA ALA A 29 -11.73 6.67 0.02
C ALA A 29 -10.64 5.63 0.29
N PHE A 30 -9.71 5.54 -0.65
CA PHE A 30 -8.47 4.79 -0.56
C PHE A 30 -7.75 5.32 0.67
N HIS A 31 -7.83 4.61 1.80
CA HIS A 31 -7.15 5.01 3.02
C HIS A 31 -5.68 4.60 2.86
N PRO A 32 -4.74 5.51 2.55
CA PRO A 32 -3.34 5.17 2.32
C PRO A 32 -2.65 4.60 3.57
N HIS A 33 -3.34 4.68 4.71
CA HIS A 33 -2.89 4.26 6.03
C HIS A 33 -3.48 2.92 6.48
N SER A 34 -4.37 2.30 5.69
CA SER A 34 -4.94 1.01 6.07
C SER A 34 -3.94 -0.12 5.83
N PRO A 35 -3.74 -1.03 6.81
CA PRO A 35 -2.91 -2.23 6.62
C PRO A 35 -3.57 -3.17 5.60
N PRO A 36 -2.80 -4.13 5.03
CA PRO A 36 -3.38 -5.17 4.20
C PRO A 36 -4.44 -5.97 4.98
N LEU A 37 -5.51 -6.38 4.31
CA LEU A 37 -6.55 -7.21 4.93
C LEU A 37 -6.02 -8.59 5.33
N SER A 38 -5.11 -9.16 4.53
CA SER A 38 -4.48 -10.46 4.77
C SER A 38 -3.15 -10.57 4.01
N ILE A 39 -2.22 -11.36 4.56
CA ILE A 39 -0.98 -11.77 3.89
C ILE A 39 -0.96 -13.30 3.90
N TYR A 40 -0.62 -13.90 2.76
CA TYR A 40 -0.49 -15.35 2.60
C TYR A 40 0.80 -15.66 1.85
N VAL A 41 1.53 -16.67 2.33
CA VAL A 41 2.79 -17.12 1.75
C VAL A 41 2.71 -18.61 1.46
N ASP A 42 2.91 -18.97 0.20
CA ASP A 42 3.08 -20.34 -0.27
C ASP A 42 4.51 -20.54 -0.75
N THR A 43 5.17 -21.55 -0.21
CA THR A 43 6.57 -21.86 -0.53
C THR A 43 6.70 -23.08 -1.44
N TYR A 44 5.57 -23.69 -1.85
CA TYR A 44 5.54 -24.91 -2.66
C TYR A 44 6.42 -26.04 -2.09
N GLY A 45 6.55 -26.10 -0.77
CA GLY A 45 7.35 -27.11 -0.05
C GLY A 45 8.86 -26.87 -0.06
N THR A 46 9.33 -25.67 -0.41
CA THR A 46 10.77 -25.37 -0.51
C THR A 46 11.36 -24.68 0.72
N SER A 47 10.53 -24.30 1.69
CA SER A 47 10.95 -23.59 2.91
C SER A 47 11.01 -24.52 4.12
N ASP A 48 12.02 -24.33 4.96
CA ASP A 48 12.14 -24.96 6.27
C ASP A 48 11.27 -24.26 7.35
N ARG A 49 10.69 -23.10 7.04
CA ARG A 49 9.77 -22.34 7.90
C ARG A 49 8.32 -22.51 7.44
N THR A 50 7.42 -22.49 8.41
CA THR A 50 5.96 -22.47 8.20
C THR A 50 5.51 -21.16 7.54
N SER A 51 4.35 -21.19 6.88
CA SER A 51 3.76 -19.98 6.29
C SER A 51 3.52 -18.88 7.33
N ASP A 52 3.12 -19.22 8.55
CA ASP A 52 2.86 -18.26 9.63
C ASP A 52 4.16 -17.57 10.09
N GLU A 53 5.25 -18.32 10.25
CA GLU A 53 6.56 -17.73 10.57
C GLU A 53 7.05 -16.79 9.47
N LEU A 54 6.81 -17.13 8.20
CA LEU A 54 7.18 -16.26 7.08
C LEU A 54 6.33 -14.99 7.04
N VAL A 55 5.03 -15.10 7.32
CA VAL A 55 4.15 -13.92 7.45
C VAL A 55 4.61 -13.03 8.60
N GLU A 56 5.02 -13.60 9.73
CA GLU A 56 5.57 -12.83 10.85
C GLU A 56 6.86 -12.10 10.45
N ILE A 57 7.78 -12.78 9.77
CA ILE A 57 8.99 -12.14 9.22
C ILE A 57 8.61 -10.99 8.26
N ILE A 58 7.61 -11.18 7.40
CA ILE A 58 7.15 -10.11 6.50
C ILE A 58 6.63 -8.91 7.30
N ASN A 59 5.75 -9.13 8.28
CA ASN A 59 5.17 -8.05 9.10
C ASN A 59 6.23 -7.27 9.90
N GLN A 60 7.29 -7.94 10.36
CA GLN A 60 8.38 -7.29 11.09
C GLN A 60 9.29 -6.44 10.20
N ASN A 61 9.35 -6.75 8.90
CA ASN A 61 10.30 -6.13 7.97
C ASN A 61 9.66 -5.15 6.99
N PHE A 62 8.36 -5.28 6.72
CA PHE A 62 7.64 -4.50 5.73
C PHE A 62 6.36 -3.90 6.27
N ASP A 63 6.23 -2.59 6.08
CA ASP A 63 4.98 -1.88 6.28
C ASP A 63 4.25 -1.78 4.93
N LEU A 64 3.31 -2.70 4.71
CA LEU A 64 2.63 -2.89 3.43
C LEU A 64 1.45 -1.92 3.22
N ARG A 65 1.32 -0.86 4.03
CA ARG A 65 0.32 0.19 3.79
C ARG A 65 0.63 0.91 2.48
N PRO A 66 -0.34 1.18 1.60
CA PRO A 66 -0.08 1.78 0.29
C PRO A 66 0.74 3.08 0.32
N GLY A 67 0.45 3.98 1.26
CA GLY A 67 1.21 5.23 1.41
C GLY A 67 2.65 5.00 1.86
N VAL A 68 2.90 3.94 2.64
CA VAL A 68 4.26 3.59 3.08
C VAL A 68 5.04 2.93 1.95
N ILE A 69 4.41 2.09 1.14
CA ILE A 69 5.02 1.50 -0.07
C ILE A 69 5.50 2.61 -1.03
N VAL A 70 4.63 3.59 -1.33
CA VAL A 70 4.98 4.73 -2.20
C VAL A 70 6.21 5.46 -1.67
N ARG A 71 6.27 5.68 -0.35
CA ARG A 71 7.39 6.35 0.31
C ARG A 71 8.66 5.51 0.33
N GLU A 72 8.61 4.26 0.79
CA GLU A 72 9.80 3.39 0.89
C GLU A 72 10.42 3.10 -0.48
N LEU A 73 9.57 2.94 -1.51
CA LEU A 73 10.04 2.71 -2.87
C LEU A 73 10.25 4.00 -3.67
N ASN A 74 10.03 5.18 -3.08
CA ASN A 74 10.19 6.48 -3.75
C ASN A 74 9.50 6.51 -5.13
N LEU A 75 8.19 6.28 -5.14
CA LEU A 75 7.37 6.07 -6.34
C LEU A 75 6.74 7.35 -6.89
N ASP A 76 6.82 8.47 -6.19
CA ASP A 76 6.28 9.79 -6.57
C ASP A 76 7.15 10.53 -7.60
N ARG A 77 7.97 9.81 -8.37
CA ARG A 77 8.89 10.32 -9.39
C ARG A 77 8.51 9.86 -10.80
N PRO A 78 8.88 10.60 -11.87
CA PRO A 78 8.52 10.26 -13.25
C PRO A 78 9.40 9.14 -13.83
N ILE A 79 9.25 7.91 -13.33
CA ILE A 79 10.07 6.74 -13.71
C ILE A 79 9.36 5.71 -14.60
N TYR A 80 8.03 5.83 -14.72
CA TYR A 80 7.17 4.80 -15.31
C TYR A 80 7.29 4.67 -16.84
N ASN A 81 7.82 5.67 -17.54
CA ASN A 81 8.03 5.55 -18.99
C ASN A 81 9.02 4.41 -19.32
N GLN A 82 10.03 4.21 -18.48
CA GLN A 82 11.03 3.17 -18.69
C GLN A 82 10.45 1.75 -18.52
N THR A 83 9.39 1.61 -17.71
CA THR A 83 8.73 0.31 -17.47
C THR A 83 7.77 -0.09 -18.59
N ALA A 84 7.42 0.83 -19.51
CA ALA A 84 6.45 0.58 -20.59
C ALA A 84 6.97 -0.33 -21.71
N LYS A 85 8.24 -0.74 -21.64
CA LYS A 85 8.86 -1.69 -22.57
C LYS A 85 9.66 -2.73 -21.81
N ASN A 86 9.82 -3.91 -22.41
CA ASN A 86 10.62 -5.03 -21.89
C ASN A 86 10.14 -5.65 -20.56
N GLY A 87 9.11 -5.09 -19.91
CA GLY A 87 8.55 -5.57 -18.65
C GLY A 87 8.96 -4.75 -17.43
N HIS A 88 8.16 -4.84 -16.37
CA HIS A 88 8.33 -4.05 -15.13
C HIS A 88 9.40 -4.60 -14.19
N PHE A 89 9.69 -5.89 -14.28
CA PHE A 89 10.57 -6.62 -13.35
C PHE A 89 11.79 -7.21 -14.06
N GLY A 90 12.93 -7.25 -13.37
CA GLY A 90 14.18 -7.85 -13.85
C GLY A 90 14.88 -7.11 -15.00
N THR A 91 14.27 -6.06 -15.55
CA THR A 91 14.77 -5.33 -16.72
C THR A 91 15.75 -4.22 -16.37
N ASN A 92 15.53 -3.54 -15.25
CA ASN A 92 16.34 -2.41 -14.82
C ASN A 92 16.55 -2.47 -13.31
N GLN A 93 17.76 -2.88 -12.93
CA GLN A 93 18.17 -3.04 -11.53
C GLN A 93 18.20 -1.72 -10.75
N THR A 94 18.07 -0.56 -11.39
CA THR A 94 18.00 0.74 -10.70
C THR A 94 16.62 1.04 -10.10
N PHE A 95 15.59 0.25 -10.42
CA PHE A 95 14.30 0.37 -9.77
C PHE A 95 14.38 -0.06 -8.30
N THR A 96 13.71 0.69 -7.45
CA THR A 96 13.77 0.52 -5.99
C THR A 96 13.14 -0.81 -5.54
N TRP A 97 12.14 -1.31 -6.26
CA TRP A 97 11.55 -2.64 -6.00
C TRP A 97 12.44 -3.81 -6.46
N GLU A 98 13.46 -3.56 -7.27
CA GLU A 98 14.45 -4.57 -7.68
C GLU A 98 15.57 -4.73 -6.65
N GLN A 99 15.61 -3.89 -5.60
CA GLN A 99 16.64 -3.92 -4.57
C GLN A 99 16.12 -4.68 -3.34
N PRO A 100 16.57 -5.94 -3.10
CA PRO A 100 16.07 -6.72 -1.98
C PRO A 100 16.45 -6.11 -0.64
N LYS A 101 15.48 -6.04 0.28
CA LYS A 101 15.70 -5.60 1.66
C LYS A 101 16.42 -6.70 2.44
N GLN A 102 17.39 -6.32 3.26
CA GLN A 102 17.99 -7.23 4.25
C GLN A 102 16.97 -7.46 5.37
N LEU A 103 16.61 -8.72 5.60
CA LEU A 103 15.58 -9.10 6.57
C LEU A 103 16.18 -9.34 7.96
N LYS A 104 15.38 -9.02 8.98
CA LYS A 104 15.58 -9.43 10.37
C LYS A 104 14.74 -10.68 10.62
N PHE A 105 15.34 -11.70 11.21
CA PHE A 105 14.74 -13.00 11.52
C PHE A 105 14.67 -13.22 13.03
#